data_AF-A0A3P1W4A7-F1
#
_entry.id   AF-A0A3P1W4A7-F1
#
_cell.length_a   1.000
_cell.length_b   1.000
_cell.length_c   1.000
_cell.angle_alpha   90.00
_cell.angle_beta   90.00
_cell.angle_gamma   90.00
#
_symmetry.space_group_name_H-M   'P 1'
#
loop_
_entity.id
_entity.type
_entity.pdbx_description
1 polymer ?
#
loop_
_entity_poly.entity_id
_entity_poly.type
_entity_poly.pdbx_seq_one_letter_code
_entity_poly.pdbx_strand_id
1 'polypeptide(L)'
;FSFGQAILSALLSVFFGLLFARAFFYQRFIAKPFILKLFSLTFVLPALVVIFGITGIYGHNGWLVKLTSLLGISWQPHIYGLTGILIAHLFFNIPLAARMFLQTFQAIPTQQRQLAAQLNLRGWQFIRLIELPYL
;
A
#
# COMPACT_ATOMS: atom_id res chain seq x y z
N PHE A 1 17.99 -3.63 -13.36
CA PHE A 1 17.17 -2.65 -12.60
C PHE A 1 17.48 -1.26 -13.12
N SER A 2 16.49 -0.52 -13.65
CA SER A 2 16.71 0.88 -14.05
C SER A 2 16.33 1.79 -12.88
N PHE A 3 17.18 2.78 -12.58
CA PHE A 3 17.01 3.73 -11.47
C PHE A 3 15.62 4.40 -11.46
N GLY A 4 15.09 4.72 -12.65
CA GLY A 4 13.74 5.30 -12.78
C GLY A 4 12.61 4.35 -12.33
N GLN A 5 12.78 3.04 -12.53
CA GLN A 5 11.80 2.04 -12.09
C GLN A 5 11.77 1.93 -10.56
N ALA A 6 12.95 2.01 -9.93
CA ALA A 6 13.07 1.99 -8.48
C ALA A 6 12.42 3.22 -7.84
N ILE A 7 12.66 4.42 -8.40
CA ILE A 7 12.03 5.66 -7.94
C ILE A 7 10.50 5.58 -8.08
N LEU A 8 10.01 5.17 -9.25
CA LEU A 8 8.57 5.07 -9.49
C LEU A 8 7.92 4.06 -8.55
N SER A 9 8.55 2.90 -8.34
CA SER A 9 8.10 1.91 -7.37
C SER A 9 8.08 2.46 -5.95
N ALA A 10 9.13 3.18 -5.54
CA ALA A 10 9.23 3.76 -4.21
C ALA A 10 8.14 4.81 -3.97
N LEU A 11 7.95 5.75 -4.92
CA LEU A 11 6.92 6.78 -4.84
C LEU A 11 5.51 6.19 -4.75
N LEU A 12 5.19 5.23 -5.61
CA LEU A 12 3.90 4.55 -5.57
C LEU A 12 3.70 3.80 -4.25
N SER A 13 4.72 3.09 -3.79
CA SER A 13 4.63 2.33 -2.53
C SER A 13 4.42 3.24 -1.32
N VAL A 14 5.14 4.36 -1.27
CA VAL A 14 4.99 5.39 -0.22
C VAL A 14 3.61 6.02 -0.28
N PHE A 15 3.16 6.41 -1.47
CA PHE A 15 1.85 7.04 -1.65
C PHE A 15 0.70 6.12 -1.19
N PHE A 16 0.66 4.88 -1.68
CA PHE A 16 -0.37 3.92 -1.28
C PHE A 16 -0.21 3.49 0.18
N GLY A 17 1.03 3.29 0.64
CA GLY A 17 1.31 2.96 2.04
C GLY A 17 0.80 4.02 2.99
N LEU A 18 1.03 5.31 2.69
CA LEU A 18 0.54 6.44 3.48
C LEU A 18 -0.99 6.49 3.49
N LEU A 19 -1.63 6.26 2.35
CA LEU A 19 -3.09 6.21 2.24
C LEU A 19 -3.69 5.11 3.13
N PHE A 20 -3.12 3.90 3.07
CA PHE A 20 -3.55 2.78 3.92
C PHE A 20 -3.30 3.06 5.40
N ALA A 21 -2.12 3.55 5.76
CA ALA A 21 -1.77 3.88 7.14
C ALA A 21 -2.72 4.91 7.73
N ARG A 22 -3.01 5.98 6.98
CA ARG A 22 -3.94 7.03 7.37
C ARG A 22 -5.36 6.49 7.52
N ALA A 23 -5.83 5.69 6.56
CA ALA A 23 -7.13 5.04 6.64
C ALA A 23 -7.22 4.14 7.88
N PHE A 24 -6.20 3.32 8.14
CA PHE A 24 -6.17 2.45 9.31
C PHE A 24 -6.08 3.22 10.62
N PHE A 25 -5.36 4.34 10.66
CA PHE A 25 -5.20 5.12 11.89
C PHE A 25 -6.51 5.82 12.28
N TYR A 26 -7.17 6.50 11.34
CA TYR A 26 -8.38 7.28 11.64
C TYR A 26 -9.68 6.50 11.55
N GLN A 27 -9.78 5.50 10.67
CA GLN A 27 -11.01 4.73 10.50
C GLN A 27 -11.00 3.45 11.35
N ARG A 28 -12.10 3.23 12.06
CA ARG A 28 -12.38 1.96 12.74
C ARG A 28 -13.33 1.15 11.87
N PHE A 29 -12.88 -0.01 11.38
CA PHE A 29 -13.70 -0.92 10.61
C PHE A 29 -13.34 -2.37 10.92
N ILE A 30 -14.30 -3.29 10.79
CA ILE A 30 -14.22 -4.68 11.26
C ILE A 30 -13.10 -5.47 10.55
N ALA A 31 -12.86 -5.19 9.26
CA ALA A 31 -11.83 -5.88 8.48
C ALA A 31 -10.40 -5.42 8.78
N LYS A 32 -10.19 -4.32 9.50
CA LYS A 32 -8.86 -3.75 9.79
C LYS A 32 -7.85 -4.77 10.35
N PRO A 33 -8.16 -5.54 11.42
CA PRO A 33 -7.23 -6.54 11.94
C PRO A 33 -6.91 -7.65 10.93
N PHE A 34 -7.86 -8.01 10.06
CA PHE A 34 -7.62 -9.00 9.00
C PHE A 34 -6.64 -8.46 7.96
N ILE A 35 -6.81 -7.23 7.50
CA ILE A 35 -5.92 -6.60 6.51
C ILE A 35 -4.51 -6.41 7.10
N LEU A 36 -4.40 -5.98 8.37
CA LEU A 36 -3.10 -5.87 9.04
C LEU A 36 -2.39 -7.23 9.19
N LYS A 37 -3.14 -8.31 9.43
CA LYS A 37 -2.59 -9.67 9.40
C LYS A 37 -2.13 -10.04 8.01
N LEU A 38 -2.90 -9.73 6.96
CA LEU A 38 -2.50 -9.97 5.57
C LEU A 38 -1.21 -9.23 5.21
N PHE A 39 -1.08 -7.96 5.64
CA PHE A 39 0.16 -7.19 5.49
C PHE A 39 1.33 -7.79 6.26
N SER A 40 1.08 -8.50 7.36
CA SER A 40 2.12 -9.23 8.07
C SER A 40 2.52 -10.51 7.32
N LEU A 41 1.55 -11.20 6.70
CA LEU A 41 1.79 -12.40 5.90
C LEU A 41 2.66 -12.12 4.68
N THR A 42 2.52 -10.96 4.03
CA THR A 42 3.37 -10.60 2.88
C THR A 42 4.86 -10.58 3.21
N PHE A 43 5.26 -10.40 4.48
CA PHE A 43 6.66 -10.49 4.90
C PHE A 43 7.14 -11.91 5.18
N VAL A 44 6.25 -12.79 5.58
CA VAL A 44 6.57 -14.17 5.94
C VAL A 44 6.53 -15.08 4.71
N LEU A 45 5.75 -14.70 3.70
CA LEU A 45 5.60 -15.45 2.47
C LEU A 45 6.95 -15.59 1.73
N PRO A 46 7.34 -16.82 1.32
CA PRO A 46 8.51 -17.01 0.47
C PRO A 46 8.35 -16.25 -0.85
N ALA A 47 9.42 -15.63 -1.34
CA ALA A 47 9.41 -14.89 -2.61
C ALA A 47 8.87 -15.73 -3.78
N LEU A 48 9.17 -17.04 -3.80
CA LEU A 48 8.66 -17.99 -4.79
C LEU A 48 7.13 -18.07 -4.78
N VAL A 49 6.49 -18.11 -3.60
CA VAL A 49 5.02 -18.16 -3.50
C VAL A 49 4.40 -16.90 -4.08
N VAL A 50 5.02 -15.74 -3.85
CA VAL A 50 4.57 -14.47 -4.43
C VAL A 50 4.74 -14.46 -5.94
N ILE A 51 5.86 -14.96 -6.46
CA ILE A 51 6.06 -15.10 -7.92
C ILE A 51 4.97 -16.00 -8.52
N PHE A 52 4.72 -17.17 -7.94
CA PHE A 52 3.65 -18.07 -8.41
C PHE A 52 2.25 -17.47 -8.29
N GLY A 53 1.99 -16.70 -7.23
CA GLY A 53 0.72 -15.98 -7.07
C GLY A 53 0.52 -14.91 -8.14
N ILE A 54 1.54 -14.09 -8.39
CA ILE A 54 1.50 -13.04 -9.41
C ILE A 54 1.38 -13.66 -10.80
N THR A 55 2.14 -14.71 -11.11
CA THR A 55 2.03 -15.40 -12.41
C THR A 55 0.70 -16.14 -12.56
N GLY A 56 0.09 -16.63 -11.48
CA GLY A 56 -1.24 -17.21 -11.50
C GLY A 56 -2.37 -16.19 -11.72
N ILE A 57 -2.23 -14.97 -11.20
CA ILE A 57 -3.26 -13.92 -11.32
C ILE A 57 -3.11 -13.15 -12.63
N TYR A 58 -1.89 -12.70 -12.93
CA TYR A 58 -1.57 -11.88 -14.11
C TYR A 58 -1.09 -12.71 -15.31
N GLY A 59 -1.01 -14.04 -15.17
CA GLY A 59 -0.63 -15.02 -16.19
C GLY A 59 -1.25 -14.79 -17.55
N HIS A 60 -0.63 -15.30 -18.62
CA HIS A 60 -1.29 -15.41 -19.93
C HIS A 60 -2.64 -16.17 -19.83
N ASN A 61 -2.78 -17.08 -18.85
CA ASN A 61 -4.03 -17.78 -18.51
C ASN A 61 -4.56 -17.42 -17.09
N GLY A 62 -4.20 -16.24 -16.59
CA GLY A 62 -4.51 -15.83 -15.22
C GLY A 62 -5.98 -15.47 -15.00
N TRP A 63 -6.37 -15.37 -13.74
CA TRP A 63 -7.74 -14.99 -13.35
C TRP A 63 -8.17 -13.63 -13.94
N LEU A 64 -7.24 -12.67 -14.05
CA LEU A 64 -7.53 -11.37 -14.67
C LEU A 64 -7.90 -11.49 -16.14
N VAL A 65 -7.16 -12.31 -16.91
CA VAL A 65 -7.43 -12.52 -18.33
C VAL A 65 -8.79 -13.20 -18.55
N LYS A 66 -9.14 -14.15 -17.67
CA LYS A 66 -10.46 -14.79 -17.70
C LYS A 66 -11.60 -13.82 -17.38
N LEU A 67 -11.39 -12.90 -16.43
CA LEU A 67 -12.38 -11.89 -16.08
C LEU A 67 -12.52 -10.83 -17.18
N THR A 68 -11.42 -10.37 -17.79
CA THR A 68 -11.49 -9.41 -18.90
C THR A 68 -12.06 -10.03 -20.16
N SER A 69 -11.77 -11.31 -20.44
CA SER A 69 -12.40 -12.02 -21.56
C SER A 69 -13.90 -12.23 -21.37
N LEU A 70 -14.36 -12.51 -20.14
CA LEU A 70 -15.78 -12.52 -19.78
C LEU A 70 -16.46 -11.16 -19.98
N LEU A 71 -15.72 -10.07 -19.80
CA LEU A 71 -16.19 -8.70 -20.02
C LEU A 71 -16.02 -8.22 -21.48
N GLY A 72 -15.56 -9.07 -22.39
CA GLY A 72 -15.34 -8.73 -23.80
C GLY A 72 -14.14 -7.82 -24.07
N ILE A 73 -13.29 -7.60 -23.07
CA ILE A 73 -12.09 -6.76 -23.18
C ILE A 73 -10.89 -7.70 -23.43
N SER A 74 -10.38 -7.69 -24.66
CA SER A 74 -9.17 -8.43 -25.04
C SER A 74 -7.90 -7.74 -24.53
N TRP A 75 -7.75 -7.66 -23.20
CA TRP A 75 -6.54 -7.17 -22.56
C TRP A 75 -5.62 -8.33 -22.20
N GLN A 76 -4.41 -8.33 -22.75
CA GLN A 76 -3.37 -9.29 -22.43
C GLN A 76 -2.34 -8.63 -21.48
N PRO A 77 -2.34 -8.97 -20.19
CA PRO A 77 -1.35 -8.47 -19.26
C PRO A 77 0.03 -9.06 -19.61
N HIS A 78 0.92 -8.21 -20.10
CA HIS A 78 2.34 -8.55 -20.23
C HIS A 78 2.97 -8.52 -18.84
N ILE A 79 3.09 -9.67 -18.18
CA ILE A 79 3.82 -9.81 -16.89
C ILE A 79 5.32 -9.74 -17.11
N TYR A 80 5.77 -10.25 -18.26
CA TYR A 80 7.18 -10.27 -18.64
C TYR A 80 7.60 -8.85 -19.02
N GLY A 81 8.21 -8.13 -18.08
CA GLY A 81 8.67 -6.76 -18.27
C GLY A 81 8.57 -5.89 -17.01
N LEU A 82 8.52 -4.57 -17.22
CA LEU A 82 8.47 -3.54 -16.17
C LEU A 82 7.29 -3.71 -15.19
N THR A 83 6.12 -4.06 -15.71
CA THR A 83 4.86 -4.20 -14.98
C THR A 83 4.92 -5.32 -13.94
N GLY A 84 5.41 -6.51 -14.30
CA GLY A 84 5.55 -7.62 -13.36
C GLY A 84 6.52 -7.31 -12.22
N ILE A 85 7.65 -6.66 -12.55
CA ILE A 85 8.63 -6.21 -11.56
C ILE A 85 7.98 -5.18 -10.62
N LEU A 86 7.28 -4.18 -11.16
CA LEU A 86 6.60 -3.16 -10.37
C LEU A 86 5.53 -3.75 -9.44
N ILE A 87 4.69 -4.65 -9.94
CA ILE A 87 3.65 -5.30 -9.13
C ILE A 87 4.27 -6.08 -7.98
N ALA A 88 5.33 -6.86 -8.23
CA ALA A 88 6.04 -7.58 -7.19
C ALA A 88 6.60 -6.64 -6.12
N HIS A 89 7.27 -5.55 -6.54
CA HIS A 89 7.83 -4.59 -5.59
C HIS A 89 6.73 -3.88 -4.79
N LEU A 90 5.65 -3.45 -5.43
CA LEU A 90 4.50 -2.82 -4.76
C LEU A 90 3.85 -3.77 -3.75
N PHE A 91 3.72 -5.06 -4.09
CA PHE A 91 3.13 -6.06 -3.21
C PHE A 91 3.89 -6.19 -1.89
N PHE A 92 5.22 -6.10 -1.90
CA PHE A 92 6.03 -6.12 -0.68
C PHE A 92 6.17 -4.75 -0.01
N ASN A 93 6.36 -3.69 -0.80
CA ASN A 93 6.69 -2.37 -0.28
C ASN A 93 5.48 -1.63 0.28
N ILE A 94 4.27 -1.82 -0.27
CA ILE A 94 3.06 -1.14 0.24
C ILE A 94 2.74 -1.59 1.67
N PRO A 95 2.68 -2.90 2.00
CA PRO A 95 2.49 -3.36 3.38
C PRO A 95 3.54 -2.82 4.34
N LEU A 96 4.79 -2.69 3.89
CA LEU A 96 5.92 -2.20 4.69
C LEU A 96 5.73 -0.73 5.02
N ALA A 97 5.57 0.10 3.97
CA ALA A 97 5.34 1.52 4.09
C ALA A 97 4.10 1.80 4.95
N ALA A 98 3.00 1.08 4.72
CA ALA A 98 1.77 1.23 5.51
C ALA A 98 1.99 0.92 6.99
N ARG A 99 2.76 -0.12 7.31
CA ARG A 99 3.04 -0.48 8.71
C ARG A 99 3.94 0.55 9.38
N MET A 100 5.00 1.02 8.69
CA MET A 100 5.90 2.05 9.20
C MET A 100 5.13 3.35 9.46
N PHE A 101 4.37 3.84 8.49
CA PHE A 101 3.56 5.05 8.67
C PHE A 101 2.48 4.89 9.74
N LEU A 102 1.87 3.72 9.88
CA LEU A 102 0.89 3.47 10.94
C LEU A 102 1.54 3.56 12.32
N GLN A 103 2.77 3.03 12.49
CA GLN A 103 3.53 3.14 13.73
C GLN A 103 3.88 4.61 14.03
N THR A 104 4.31 5.35 13.01
CA THR A 104 4.55 6.79 13.10
C THR A 104 3.32 7.55 13.58
N PHE A 105 2.15 7.30 12.99
CA PHE A 105 0.90 7.94 13.44
C PHE A 105 0.52 7.56 14.87
N GLN A 106 0.77 6.30 15.27
CA GLN A 106 0.53 5.84 16.63
C GLN A 106 1.46 6.48 17.66
N ALA A 107 2.66 6.90 17.25
CA ALA A 107 3.60 7.61 18.09
C ALA A 107 3.19 9.07 18.40
N ILE A 108 2.22 9.64 17.65
CA ILE A 108 1.75 11.01 17.87
C ILE A 108 1.05 11.11 19.24
N PRO A 109 1.58 11.92 20.18
CA PRO A 109 1.00 12.09 21.51
C PRO A 109 -0.46 12.53 21.44
N THR A 110 -1.30 11.98 22.32
CA THR A 110 -2.71 12.37 22.42
C THR A 110 -2.86 13.85 22.79
N GLN A 111 -1.96 14.38 23.62
CA GLN A 111 -1.92 15.78 24.04
C GLN A 111 -1.78 16.74 22.86
N GLN A 112 -0.87 16.46 21.91
CA GLN A 112 -0.72 17.31 20.71
C GLN A 112 -1.99 17.29 19.84
N ARG A 113 -2.65 16.14 19.71
CA ARG A 113 -3.93 16.05 18.98
C ARG A 113 -5.04 16.82 19.68
N GLN A 114 -5.09 16.78 21.01
CA GLN A 114 -6.04 17.58 21.80
C GLN A 114 -5.78 19.08 21.65
N LEU A 115 -4.51 19.51 21.72
CA LEU A 115 -4.12 20.91 21.51
C LEU A 115 -4.49 21.39 20.10
N ALA A 116 -4.26 20.57 19.08
CA ALA A 116 -4.65 20.89 17.72
C ALA A 116 -6.18 21.03 17.56
N ALA A 117 -6.96 20.18 18.24
CA ALA A 117 -8.41 20.29 18.28
C ALA A 117 -8.87 21.56 19.00
N GLN A 118 -8.20 21.96 20.09
CA GLN A 118 -8.47 23.21 20.81
C GLN A 118 -8.14 24.45 19.98
N LEU A 119 -7.05 24.41 19.22
CA LEU A 119 -6.66 25.47 18.27
C LEU A 119 -7.46 25.42 16.97
N ASN A 120 -8.43 24.51 16.86
CA ASN A 120 -9.27 24.31 15.69
C ASN A 120 -8.48 24.07 14.38
N LEU A 121 -7.30 23.47 14.48
CA LEU A 121 -6.47 23.11 13.32
C LEU A 121 -7.15 21.97 12.55
N ARG A 122 -7.61 22.24 11.34
CA ARG A 122 -8.35 21.28 10.50
C ARG A 122 -7.73 21.12 9.11
N GLY A 123 -8.08 20.01 8.45
CA GLY A 123 -7.71 19.75 7.05
C GLY A 123 -6.20 19.82 6.82
N TRP A 124 -5.78 20.66 5.86
CA TRP A 124 -4.38 20.78 5.47
C TRP A 124 -3.46 21.31 6.57
N GLN A 125 -3.96 22.17 7.47
CA GLN A 125 -3.15 22.69 8.59
C GLN A 125 -2.78 21.58 9.56
N PHE A 126 -3.73 20.70 9.88
CA PHE A 126 -3.49 19.52 10.71
C PHE A 126 -2.48 18.57 10.04
N ILE A 127 -2.65 18.32 8.74
CA ILE A 127 -1.74 17.45 7.97
C ILE A 127 -0.32 18.02 8.00
N ARG A 128 -0.15 19.30 7.66
CA ARG A 128 1.18 19.92 7.54
C ARG A 128 1.89 20.10 8.88
N LEU A 129 1.16 20.44 9.95
CA LEU A 129 1.75 20.79 11.25
C LEU A 129 1.91 19.60 12.20
N ILE A 130 1.16 18.52 11.99
CA ILE A 130 1.15 17.37 12.91
C ILE A 130 1.50 16.07 12.18
N GLU A 131 0.92 15.79 11.03
CA GLU A 131 1.19 14.52 10.34
C GLU A 131 2.56 14.54 9.65
N LEU A 132 2.83 15.59 8.85
CA LEU A 132 4.06 15.72 8.06
C LEU A 132 5.37 15.71 8.88
N PRO A 133 5.50 16.38 10.04
CA PRO A 133 6.76 16.38 10.78
C PRO A 133 7.09 15.04 11.46
N TYR A 134 6.11 14.15 11.59
CA TYR A 134 6.32 12.80 12.12
C TYR A 134 6.63 11.79 11.01
N LEU A 135 6.16 12.02 9.78
CA LEU A 135 6.40 11.18 8.59
C LEU A 135 7.81 11.34 8.02
#